data_AF-A0A3P8M183-F1
#
_entry.id   AF-A0A3P8M183-F1
#
_cell.length_a   1.000
_cell.length_b   1.000
_cell.length_c   1.000
_cell.angle_alpha   90.00
_cell.angle_beta   90.00
_cell.angle_gamma   90.00
#
_symmetry.space_group_name_H-M   'P 1'
#
loop_
_entity.id
_entity.type
_entity.pdbx_description
1 polymer ?
#
loop_
_entity_poly.entity_id
_entity_poly.type
_entity_poly.pdbx_seq_one_letter_code
_entity_poly.pdbx_strand_id
1 'polypeptide(L)'
;MTTLREKCGPHWSAIKAIGLSGQMHGAVLLDERGEVIRPAILWNDTRCADECRELEEAAPELHQVAGNLAMPGFTAPKAAVGAPPRAGQLPAHGDGDAAEGLSPLTE
;
A
#
# COMPACT_ATOMS: atom_id res chain seq x y z
N MET A 1 -8.70 27.80 -7.17
CA MET A 1 -9.62 27.12 -6.22
C MET A 1 -9.49 27.82 -4.88
N THR A 2 -10.57 28.44 -4.38
CA THR A 2 -10.61 29.17 -3.09
C THR A 2 -10.59 28.19 -1.92
N THR A 3 -9.75 28.43 -0.92
CA THR A 3 -9.58 27.53 0.22
C THR A 3 -10.80 27.53 1.15
N LEU A 4 -10.99 26.47 1.95
CA LEU A 4 -12.07 26.42 2.94
C LEU A 4 -11.98 27.61 3.93
N ARG A 5 -10.75 28.00 4.29
CA ARG A 5 -10.48 29.14 5.17
C ARG A 5 -10.99 30.45 4.60
N GLU A 6 -10.77 30.70 3.31
CA GLU A 6 -11.30 31.89 2.62
C GLU A 6 -12.84 31.90 2.61
N LYS A 7 -13.49 30.75 2.39
CA LYS A 7 -14.96 30.65 2.36
C LYS A 7 -15.60 30.79 3.74
N CYS A 8 -14.94 30.30 4.78
CA CYS A 8 -15.47 30.33 6.14
C CYS A 8 -15.13 31.62 6.89
N GLY A 9 -14.26 32.48 6.34
CA GLY A 9 -13.97 33.83 6.82
C GLY A 9 -13.91 33.94 8.34
N PRO A 10 -14.79 34.75 8.99
CA PRO A 10 -14.78 34.95 10.44
C PRO A 10 -15.16 33.70 11.24
N HIS A 11 -15.84 32.73 10.66
CA HIS A 11 -16.23 31.49 11.34
C HIS A 11 -15.08 30.48 11.44
N TRP A 12 -13.98 30.68 10.72
CA TRP A 12 -12.84 29.78 10.77
C TRP A 12 -12.26 29.62 12.18
N SER A 13 -12.18 30.70 12.95
CA SER A 13 -11.69 30.68 14.34
C SER A 13 -12.68 30.02 15.32
N ALA A 14 -13.94 29.81 14.91
CA ALA A 14 -14.97 29.19 15.72
C ALA A 14 -15.04 27.66 15.59
N ILE A 15 -14.29 27.04 14.66
CA ILE A 15 -14.23 25.59 14.48
C ILE A 15 -13.75 24.93 15.78
N LYS A 16 -14.54 24.01 16.33
CA LYS A 16 -14.22 23.29 17.58
C LYS A 16 -13.77 21.84 17.37
N ALA A 17 -14.08 21.26 16.21
CA ALA A 17 -13.80 19.86 15.91
C ALA A 17 -13.58 19.66 14.41
N ILE A 18 -12.89 18.58 14.06
CA ILE A 18 -12.67 18.12 12.69
C ILE A 18 -13.21 16.69 12.59
N GLY A 19 -14.18 16.47 11.70
CA GLY A 19 -14.62 15.13 11.32
C GLY A 19 -13.85 14.68 10.08
N LEU A 20 -13.30 13.47 10.12
CA LEU A 20 -12.60 12.87 8.99
C LEU A 20 -13.49 11.79 8.36
N SER A 21 -13.56 11.80 7.05
CA SER A 21 -14.15 10.73 6.25
C SER A 21 -13.28 10.51 5.02
N GLY A 22 -13.23 9.29 4.53
CA GLY A 22 -12.41 8.91 3.40
C GLY A 22 -12.89 7.61 2.79
N GLN A 23 -12.40 7.32 1.59
CA GLN A 23 -12.62 6.01 0.97
C GLN A 23 -12.01 4.89 1.82
N MET A 24 -12.67 3.74 1.86
CA MET A 24 -12.16 2.54 2.53
C MET A 24 -11.06 1.85 1.70
N HIS A 25 -10.39 0.87 2.31
CA HIS A 25 -9.48 -0.10 1.69
C HIS A 25 -8.28 0.41 0.86
N GLY A 26 -8.05 1.72 0.82
CA GLY A 26 -6.83 2.28 0.25
C GLY A 26 -5.61 1.81 1.03
N ALA A 27 -4.59 1.30 0.35
CA ALA A 27 -3.31 0.96 0.95
C ALA A 27 -2.30 2.09 0.72
N VAL A 28 -1.91 2.78 1.80
CA VAL A 28 -0.84 3.78 1.82
C VAL A 28 0.33 3.18 2.59
N LEU A 29 1.44 2.93 1.91
CA LEU A 29 2.63 2.34 2.50
C LEU A 29 3.63 3.44 2.82
N LEU A 30 4.05 3.49 4.08
CA LEU A 30 5.03 4.44 4.59
C LEU A 30 6.29 3.69 5.03
N ASP A 31 7.45 4.30 4.85
CA ASP A 31 8.69 3.80 5.44
C ASP A 31 8.82 4.21 6.92
N GLU A 32 9.91 3.80 7.57
CA GLU A 32 10.18 4.09 8.99
C GLU A 32 10.27 5.58 9.31
N ARG A 33 10.48 6.44 8.30
CA ARG A 33 10.54 7.90 8.44
C ARG A 33 9.18 8.55 8.18
N GLY A 34 8.16 7.76 7.86
CA GLY A 34 6.84 8.24 7.48
C GLY A 34 6.75 8.70 6.02
N GLU A 35 7.75 8.41 5.19
CA GLU A 35 7.74 8.82 3.78
C GLU A 35 6.95 7.82 2.94
N VAL A 36 6.16 8.35 2.01
CA VAL A 36 5.34 7.54 1.11
C VAL A 36 6.24 6.70 0.20
N ILE A 37 6.06 5.38 0.25
CA ILE A 37 6.87 4.44 -0.54
C ILE A 37 6.42 4.40 -2.00
N ARG A 38 5.10 4.56 -2.25
CA ARG A 38 4.49 4.52 -3.59
C ARG A 38 3.11 5.18 -3.61
N PRO A 39 2.50 5.45 -4.78
CA PRO A 39 1.10 5.85 -4.86
C PRO A 39 0.16 4.87 -4.15
N ALA A 40 -0.89 5.40 -3.52
CA ALA A 40 -1.87 4.59 -2.82
C ALA A 40 -2.57 3.61 -3.77
N ILE A 41 -2.71 2.35 -3.34
CA ILE A 41 -3.48 1.35 -4.09
C ILE A 41 -4.94 1.46 -3.64
N LEU A 42 -5.80 1.95 -4.52
CA LEU A 42 -7.19 2.30 -4.18
C LEU A 42 -8.08 1.06 -4.03
N TRP A 43 -9.28 1.24 -3.49
CA TRP A 43 -10.24 0.16 -3.23
C TRP A 43 -10.77 -0.52 -4.49
N ASN A 44 -10.81 0.21 -5.60
CA ASN A 44 -11.26 -0.28 -6.91
C ASN A 44 -10.11 -0.90 -7.74
N ASP A 45 -8.92 -1.02 -7.15
CA ASP A 45 -7.79 -1.68 -7.78
C ASP A 45 -7.93 -3.20 -7.68
N THR A 46 -7.80 -3.90 -8.81
CA THR A 46 -8.01 -5.35 -8.90
C THR A 46 -6.72 -6.14 -9.12
N ARG A 47 -5.55 -5.52 -9.00
CA ARG A 47 -4.27 -6.16 -9.36
C ARG A 47 -3.86 -7.33 -8.46
N CYS A 48 -4.45 -7.43 -7.26
CA CYS A 48 -4.00 -8.36 -6.22
C CYS A 48 -4.85 -9.66 -6.16
N ALA A 49 -5.19 -10.24 -7.32
CA ALA A 49 -6.02 -11.44 -7.37
C ALA A 49 -5.28 -12.69 -6.91
N ASP A 50 -3.99 -12.82 -7.27
CA ASP A 50 -3.17 -13.95 -6.88
C ASP A 50 -2.87 -13.92 -5.38
N GLU A 51 -2.58 -12.73 -4.82
CA GLU A 51 -2.34 -12.54 -3.39
C GLU A 51 -3.59 -12.80 -2.55
N CYS A 52 -4.79 -12.61 -3.10
CA CYS A 52 -6.02 -13.07 -2.42
C CYS A 52 -6.05 -14.58 -2.27
N ARG A 53 -5.70 -15.33 -3.32
CA ARG A 53 -5.64 -16.79 -3.28
C ARG A 53 -4.58 -17.25 -2.28
N GLU A 54 -3.39 -16.65 -2.32
CA GLU A 54 -2.31 -16.93 -1.36
C GLU A 54 -2.75 -16.65 0.08
N LEU A 55 -3.46 -15.55 0.31
CA LEU A 55 -3.98 -15.20 1.64
C LEU A 55 -5.00 -16.22 2.14
N GLU A 56 -5.92 -16.67 1.29
CA GLU A 56 -6.93 -17.69 1.66
C GLU A 56 -6.30 -19.07 1.89
N GLU A 57 -5.26 -19.43 1.14
CA GLU A 57 -4.49 -20.65 1.35
C GLU A 57 -3.70 -20.61 2.66
N ALA A 58 -3.09 -19.45 2.98
CA ALA A 58 -2.29 -19.27 4.19
C ALA A 58 -3.13 -19.10 5.47
N ALA A 59 -4.35 -18.59 5.35
CA ALA A 59 -5.27 -18.37 6.46
C ALA A 59 -6.67 -18.94 6.16
N PRO A 60 -6.88 -20.26 6.28
CA PRO A 60 -8.17 -20.89 6.00
C PRO A 60 -9.34 -20.37 6.86
N GLU A 61 -9.06 -19.81 8.03
CA GLU A 61 -10.02 -19.20 8.96
C GLU A 61 -10.37 -17.74 8.62
N LEU A 62 -9.73 -17.15 7.59
CA LEU A 62 -9.85 -15.74 7.26
C LEU A 62 -11.29 -15.24 7.22
N HIS A 63 -12.20 -15.99 6.57
CA HIS A 63 -13.59 -15.55 6.41
C HIS A 63 -14.35 -15.52 7.74
N GLN A 64 -14.02 -16.41 8.69
CA GLN A 64 -14.62 -16.41 10.02
C GLN A 64 -14.11 -15.25 10.86
N VAL A 65 -12.82 -14.94 10.78
CA VAL A 65 -12.19 -13.88 11.57
C VAL A 65 -12.50 -12.50 11.01
N ALA A 66 -12.36 -12.31 9.70
CA ALA A 66 -12.56 -11.03 9.02
C ALA A 66 -14.04 -10.75 8.69
N GLY A 67 -14.89 -11.77 8.72
CA GLY A 67 -16.32 -11.68 8.39
C GLY A 67 -16.59 -11.35 6.92
N ASN A 68 -15.59 -11.47 6.05
CA ASN A 68 -15.64 -11.10 4.64
C ASN A 68 -14.71 -12.01 3.81
N LEU A 69 -14.98 -12.10 2.50
CA LEU A 69 -14.09 -12.76 1.54
C LEU A 69 -12.80 -11.96 1.35
N ALA A 70 -11.72 -12.62 0.92
CA ALA A 70 -10.58 -11.90 0.36
C ALA A 70 -10.99 -11.29 -0.98
N MET A 71 -10.77 -9.98 -1.13
CA MET A 71 -11.02 -9.28 -2.39
C MET A 71 -9.80 -8.45 -2.77
N PRO A 72 -9.40 -8.39 -4.06
CA PRO A 72 -8.20 -7.65 -4.48
C PRO A 72 -8.21 -6.17 -4.07
N GLY A 73 -9.43 -5.61 -3.98
CA GLY A 73 -9.68 -4.25 -3.53
C GLY A 73 -9.50 -4.03 -2.03
N PHE A 74 -9.29 -5.07 -1.21
CA PHE A 74 -9.06 -4.96 0.23
C PHE A 74 -7.59 -4.75 0.58
N THR A 75 -7.33 -4.25 1.79
CA THR A 75 -5.98 -3.79 2.17
C THR A 75 -4.98 -4.94 2.36
N ALA A 76 -5.41 -6.08 2.91
CA ALA A 76 -4.52 -7.21 3.20
C ALA A 76 -3.76 -7.76 1.97
N PRO A 77 -4.43 -8.14 0.86
CA PRO A 77 -3.73 -8.67 -0.32
C PRO A 77 -2.78 -7.64 -0.97
N LYS A 78 -3.02 -6.35 -0.76
CA LYS A 78 -2.18 -5.26 -1.28
C LYS A 78 -0.85 -5.11 -0.56
N ALA A 79 -0.74 -5.59 0.67
CA ALA A 79 0.47 -5.44 1.49
C ALA A 79 1.64 -6.28 0.97
N ALA A 80 1.35 -7.41 0.32
CA ALA A 80 2.35 -8.30 -0.27
C ALA A 80 2.94 -7.75 -1.58
N VAL A 81 2.26 -6.81 -2.23
CA VAL A 81 2.74 -6.24 -3.49
C VAL A 81 4.01 -5.43 -3.21
N GLY A 82 5.13 -5.84 -3.82
CA GLY A 82 6.41 -5.15 -3.71
C GLY A 82 6.32 -3.67 -4.09
N ALA A 83 7.05 -2.81 -3.37
CA ALA A 83 7.17 -1.41 -3.76
C ALA A 83 7.87 -1.31 -5.11
N PRO A 84 7.35 -0.54 -6.09
CA PRO A 84 8.14 -0.22 -7.26
C PRO A 84 9.40 0.55 -6.84
N PRO A 85 10.54 0.38 -7.54
CA PRO A 85 11.74 1.15 -7.24
C PRO A 85 11.43 2.65 -7.31
N ARG A 86 11.88 3.43 -6.32
CA ARG A 86 11.70 4.88 -6.34
C ARG A 86 12.45 5.45 -7.55
N ALA A 87 11.81 6.31 -8.34
CA ALA A 87 12.48 7.00 -9.43
C ALA A 87 13.69 7.79 -8.88
N GLY A 88 14.91 7.38 -9.23
CA GLY A 88 16.16 8.01 -8.79
C GLY A 88 16.85 7.37 -7.59
N GLN A 89 16.30 6.31 -6.98
CA GLN A 89 16.99 5.55 -5.95
C GLN A 89 17.74 4.39 -6.60
N LEU A 90 19.07 4.53 -6.75
CA LEU A 90 19.95 3.40 -7.12
C LEU A 90 19.71 2.26 -6.12
N PRO A 91 19.78 0.99 -6.56
CA PRO A 91 19.76 -0.13 -5.63
C PRO A 91 20.87 0.11 -4.60
N ALA A 92 20.54 -0.05 -3.31
CA ALA A 92 21.56 -0.12 -2.29
C ALA A 92 22.56 -1.20 -2.74
N HIS A 93 23.81 -0.80 -2.97
CA HIS A 93 24.88 -1.76 -3.20
C HIS A 93 24.83 -2.74 -2.02
N GLY A 94 24.43 -3.98 -2.29
CA GLY A 94 24.54 -5.05 -1.31
C GLY A 94 26.00 -5.14 -0.91
N ASP A 95 26.24 -5.11 0.41
CA ASP A 95 27.52 -5.53 0.96
C ASP A 95 27.82 -6.92 0.40
N GLY A 96 28.94 -6.99 -0.33
CA GLY A 96 29.27 -8.14 -1.15
C GLY A 96 29.39 -9.41 -0.32
N ASP A 97 28.82 -10.47 -0.85
CA ASP A 97 29.58 -11.71 -0.98
C ASP A 97 29.43 -12.21 -2.42
N ALA A 98 30.44 -11.87 -3.21
CA ALA A 98 30.62 -12.40 -4.55
C ALA A 98 31.40 -13.70 -4.42
N ALA A 99 30.71 -14.83 -4.36
CA ALA A 99 31.32 -16.12 -4.69
C ALA A 99 30.26 -17.17 -5.02
N GLU A 100 30.49 -17.83 -6.16
CA GLU A 100 30.02 -19.17 -6.54
C GLU A 100 28.73 -19.26 -7.38
N GLY A 101 28.91 -19.62 -8.66
CA GLY A 101 27.96 -20.50 -9.33
C GLY A 101 27.31 -20.05 -10.64
N LEU A 102 28.03 -19.36 -11.55
CA LEU A 102 27.60 -19.36 -12.95
C LEU A 102 27.90 -20.74 -13.58
N SER A 103 26.86 -21.51 -13.87
CA SER A 103 26.91 -22.60 -14.86
C SER A 103 26.18 -22.14 -16.12
N PRO A 104 26.83 -22.09 -17.29
CA PRO A 104 26.15 -21.78 -18.54
C PRO A 104 25.50 -23.07 -19.07
N LEU A 105 24.19 -23.05 -19.28
CA LEU A 105 23.55 -24.05 -20.15
C LEU A 105 23.01 -23.33 -21.39
N THR A 106 23.82 -23.41 -22.43
CA THR A 106 23.42 -23.56 -23.83
C THR A 106 22.44 -24.74 -23.96
N GLU A 107 21.21 -24.49 -24.40
CA GLU A 107 20.64 -24.77 -25.74
C GLU A 107 19.19 -24.25 -25.79
#